data_AF-K0K7W8-F1
#
_entry.id   AF-K0K7W8-F1
#
_cell.length_a   1.000
_cell.length_b   1.000
_cell.length_c   1.000
_cell.angle_alpha   90.00
_cell.angle_beta   90.00
_cell.angle_gamma   90.00
#
_symmetry.space_group_name_H-M   'P 1'
#
loop_
_entity.id
_entity.type
_entity.pdbx_description
1 polymer ?
#
loop_
_entity_poly.entity_id
_entity_poly.type
_entity_poly.pdbx_seq_one_letter_code
_entity_poly.pdbx_strand_id
1 'polypeptide(L)'
;MSLAAFGLAWWLGLYLVARDPRKPVLRRASAGLVAYAAALALPVPPVVLAVPAVAWTGAIVCRLPERYDRWWRWSAVPLLVAAWFLPLVVLPPLGFALLLYVRRTRTLLGAATLMFLLGSALVFTGFTPSVWLIASIGVDLLLFGVLVALRDAFDEGEAIRADMVRSLLGSAGLAAVFGGQVALFLDDRLTPLLYGTVAAAIALQVLANPLAAVVDRVAVPTVAAERAELREAVEALPKLDQRTALDELDLVKSTRRALSGYGDLGRLVANPLTRLPVIDARLAARGAPDQPLERAAELKSLLLESILRLKPRDGEFGTSDEWRHYNALYFYYVVGIRPYSRRTKREDLDPNARKALAWFVNQVPERTLHNWQNAGAKLVAADLSARVPD
;
A
#
# COMPACT_ATOMS: atom_id res chain seq x y z
N MET A 1 -10.20 1.13 29.39
CA MET A 1 -8.89 0.91 28.74
C MET A 1 -8.99 -0.03 27.54
N SER A 2 -9.68 -1.18 27.65
CA SER A 2 -9.89 -2.14 26.55
C SER A 2 -10.59 -1.56 25.31
N LEU A 3 -11.63 -0.72 25.48
CA LEU A 3 -12.35 -0.11 24.35
C LEU A 3 -11.47 0.81 23.49
N ALA A 4 -10.57 1.58 24.10
CA ALA A 4 -9.66 2.46 23.37
C ALA A 4 -8.59 1.64 22.62
N ALA A 5 -8.01 0.62 23.26
CA ALA A 5 -7.08 -0.30 22.61
C ALA A 5 -7.75 -1.06 21.45
N PHE A 6 -9.00 -1.48 21.64
CA PHE A 6 -9.86 -2.06 20.60
C PHE A 6 -10.04 -1.10 19.44
N GLY A 7 -10.51 0.12 19.70
CA GLY A 7 -10.78 1.12 18.66
C GLY A 7 -9.55 1.46 17.85
N LEU A 8 -8.39 1.63 18.51
CA LEU A 8 -7.11 1.90 17.83
C LEU A 8 -6.65 0.72 16.99
N ALA A 9 -6.69 -0.51 17.50
CA ALA A 9 -6.26 -1.69 16.76
C ALA A 9 -7.21 -1.98 15.58
N TRP A 10 -8.51 -1.83 15.80
CA TRP A 10 -9.53 -1.97 14.77
C TRP A 10 -9.35 -0.91 13.66
N TRP A 11 -9.22 0.36 14.03
CA TRP A 11 -8.97 1.46 13.11
C TRP A 11 -7.69 1.23 12.29
N LEU A 12 -6.56 0.95 12.95
CA LEU A 12 -5.29 0.78 12.26
C LEU A 12 -5.32 -0.45 11.35
N GLY A 13 -5.96 -1.54 11.79
CA GLY A 13 -6.15 -2.74 10.98
C GLY A 13 -6.95 -2.46 9.72
N LEU A 14 -8.08 -1.75 9.83
CA LEU A 14 -8.88 -1.35 8.68
C LEU A 14 -8.16 -0.34 7.78
N TYR A 15 -7.44 0.61 8.37
CA TYR A 15 -6.68 1.63 7.65
C TYR A 15 -5.61 1.00 6.75
N LEU A 16 -4.85 0.02 7.27
CA LEU A 16 -3.82 -0.68 6.50
C LEU A 16 -4.40 -1.43 5.30
N VAL A 17 -5.54 -2.12 5.45
CA VAL A 17 -6.15 -2.85 4.32
C VAL A 17 -6.83 -1.92 3.33
N ALA A 18 -7.40 -0.80 3.78
CA ALA A 18 -8.02 0.20 2.93
C ALA A 18 -6.99 0.92 2.05
N ARG A 19 -5.78 1.15 2.58
CA ARG A 19 -4.68 1.83 1.86
C ARG A 19 -4.29 1.13 0.56
N ASP A 20 -3.93 -0.15 0.64
CA ASP A 20 -3.70 -0.97 -0.55
C ASP A 20 -3.99 -2.44 -0.26
N PRO A 21 -5.19 -2.95 -0.62
CA PRO A 21 -5.57 -4.34 -0.38
C PRO A 21 -4.78 -5.32 -1.25
N ARG A 22 -3.98 -4.86 -2.22
CA ARG A 22 -3.16 -5.73 -3.07
C ARG A 22 -1.84 -6.08 -2.41
N LYS A 23 -1.37 -5.30 -1.43
CA LYS A 23 -0.10 -5.54 -0.75
C LYS A 23 -0.21 -6.63 0.33
N PRO A 24 0.57 -7.72 0.24
CA PRO A 24 0.48 -8.81 1.19
C PRO A 24 0.94 -8.40 2.60
N VAL A 25 1.90 -7.48 2.72
CA VAL A 25 2.36 -6.94 4.01
C VAL A 25 1.21 -6.29 4.77
N LEU A 26 0.48 -5.38 4.11
CA LEU A 26 -0.61 -4.61 4.71
C LEU A 26 -1.76 -5.53 5.13
N ARG A 27 -2.13 -6.49 4.27
CA ARG A 27 -3.17 -7.49 4.59
C ARG A 27 -2.82 -8.32 5.82
N ARG A 28 -1.57 -8.76 5.95
CA ARG A 28 -1.14 -9.61 7.07
C ARG A 28 -1.05 -8.80 8.36
N ALA A 29 -0.49 -7.60 8.31
CA ALA A 29 -0.48 -6.69 9.47
C ALA A 29 -1.92 -6.35 9.92
N SER A 30 -2.80 -6.04 8.96
CA SER A 30 -4.24 -5.81 9.18
C SER A 30 -4.92 -7.01 9.86
N ALA A 31 -4.71 -8.23 9.35
CA ALA A 31 -5.29 -9.43 9.93
C ALA A 31 -4.90 -9.63 11.39
N GLY A 32 -3.64 -9.35 11.75
CA GLY A 32 -3.18 -9.45 13.14
C GLY A 32 -3.82 -8.40 14.06
N LEU A 33 -3.91 -7.15 13.61
CA LEU A 33 -4.57 -6.06 14.35
C LEU A 33 -6.07 -6.29 14.55
N VAL A 34 -6.76 -6.73 13.49
CA VAL A 34 -8.19 -7.05 13.53
C VAL A 34 -8.47 -8.25 14.43
N ALA A 35 -7.63 -9.30 14.38
CA ALA A 35 -7.77 -10.44 15.27
C ALA A 35 -7.54 -10.08 16.74
N TYR A 36 -6.56 -9.22 17.02
CA TYR A 36 -6.33 -8.69 18.38
C TYR A 36 -7.51 -7.84 18.86
N ALA A 37 -8.05 -6.96 18.00
CA ALA A 37 -9.24 -6.19 18.33
C ALA A 37 -10.44 -7.13 18.63
N ALA A 38 -10.68 -8.14 17.80
CA ALA A 38 -11.72 -9.14 18.05
C ALA A 38 -11.52 -9.86 19.39
N ALA A 39 -10.27 -10.17 19.76
CA ALA A 39 -9.95 -10.79 21.04
C ALA A 39 -10.19 -9.88 22.26
N LEU A 40 -10.18 -8.56 22.09
CA LEU A 40 -10.54 -7.62 23.16
C LEU A 40 -12.05 -7.45 23.33
N ALA A 41 -12.82 -7.62 22.25
CA ALA A 41 -14.26 -7.36 22.24
C ALA A 41 -15.12 -8.61 22.52
N LEU A 42 -14.61 -9.79 22.18
CA LEU A 42 -15.34 -11.05 22.27
C LEU A 42 -14.72 -11.97 23.33
N PRO A 43 -15.52 -12.79 24.03
CA PRO A 43 -15.02 -13.81 24.95
C PRO A 43 -14.46 -15.00 24.16
N VAL A 44 -13.33 -14.78 23.50
CA VAL A 44 -12.64 -15.80 22.71
C VAL A 44 -11.61 -16.56 23.56
N PRO A 45 -11.36 -17.85 23.25
CA PRO A 45 -10.30 -18.58 23.91
C PRO A 45 -8.93 -17.92 23.63
N PRO A 46 -7.98 -17.96 24.59
CA PRO A 46 -6.66 -17.33 24.44
C PRO A 46 -5.90 -17.75 23.18
N VAL A 47 -6.22 -18.92 22.63
CA VAL A 47 -5.64 -19.41 21.38
C VAL A 47 -5.92 -18.51 20.16
N VAL A 48 -6.95 -17.66 20.20
CA VAL A 48 -7.17 -16.66 19.15
C VAL A 48 -6.03 -15.63 19.09
N LEU A 49 -5.28 -15.44 20.19
CA LEU A 49 -4.05 -14.63 20.20
C LEU A 49 -2.90 -15.25 19.39
N ALA A 50 -3.03 -16.52 18.94
CA ALA A 50 -2.13 -17.10 17.95
C ALA A 50 -2.29 -16.43 16.57
N VAL A 51 -3.48 -15.90 16.23
CA VAL A 51 -3.75 -15.27 14.93
C VAL A 51 -2.88 -14.02 14.73
N PRO A 52 -2.83 -13.05 15.68
CA PRO A 52 -1.88 -11.95 15.62
C PRO A 52 -0.43 -12.41 15.45
N ALA A 53 0.00 -13.45 16.16
CA ALA A 53 1.37 -13.94 16.06
C ALA A 53 1.70 -14.51 14.67
N VAL A 54 0.83 -15.36 14.12
CA VAL A 54 1.00 -15.92 12.77
C VAL A 54 0.93 -14.81 11.73
N ALA A 55 -0.01 -13.88 11.85
CA ALA A 55 -0.16 -12.75 10.93
C ALA A 55 1.09 -11.83 10.95
N TRP A 56 1.65 -11.57 12.13
CA TRP A 56 2.88 -10.80 12.32
C TRP A 56 4.08 -11.48 11.66
N THR A 57 4.27 -12.78 11.86
CA THR A 57 5.33 -13.53 11.15
C THR A 57 5.20 -13.38 9.64
N GLY A 58 3.98 -13.43 9.12
CA GLY A 58 3.71 -13.27 7.71
C GLY A 58 4.05 -11.88 7.18
N ALA A 59 3.80 -10.84 7.96
CA ALA A 59 4.15 -9.47 7.60
C ALA A 59 5.67 -9.27 7.55
N ILE A 60 6.43 -9.87 8.47
CA ILE A 60 7.90 -9.88 8.44
C ILE A 60 8.42 -10.67 7.24
N VAL A 61 7.86 -11.85 7.00
CA VAL A 61 8.28 -12.74 5.92
C VAL A 61 8.10 -12.11 4.54
N CYS A 62 7.10 -11.26 4.34
CA CYS A 62 6.97 -10.47 3.11
C CYS A 62 8.19 -9.58 2.80
N ARG A 63 9.05 -9.30 3.78
CA ARG A 63 10.29 -8.53 3.61
C ARG A 63 11.52 -9.42 3.37
N LEU A 64 11.34 -10.73 3.42
CA LEU A 64 12.37 -11.72 3.13
C LEU A 64 12.22 -12.24 1.68
N PRO A 65 13.22 -12.96 1.14
CA PRO A 65 13.13 -13.56 -0.19
C PRO A 65 11.85 -14.41 -0.38
N GLU A 66 11.32 -14.43 -1.61
CA GLU A 66 10.03 -15.06 -1.95
C GLU A 66 9.86 -16.51 -1.48
N ARG A 67 10.95 -17.26 -1.34
CA ARG A 67 10.94 -18.63 -0.80
C ARG A 67 10.26 -18.67 0.58
N TYR A 68 10.55 -17.71 1.46
CA TYR A 68 9.99 -17.70 2.81
C TYR A 68 8.50 -17.35 2.77
N ASP A 69 8.08 -16.46 1.86
CA ASP A 69 6.67 -16.11 1.65
C ASP A 69 5.84 -17.32 1.25
N ARG A 70 6.37 -18.14 0.33
CA ARG A 70 5.73 -19.38 -0.08
C ARG A 70 5.57 -20.32 1.10
N TRP A 71 6.64 -20.56 1.86
CA TRP A 71 6.61 -21.45 3.02
C TRP A 71 5.59 -21.00 4.06
N TRP A 72 5.57 -19.70 4.38
CA TRP A 72 4.62 -19.14 5.33
C TRP A 72 3.16 -19.36 4.90
N ARG A 73 2.84 -19.19 3.61
CA ARG A 73 1.48 -19.41 3.09
C ARG A 73 1.00 -20.85 3.26
N TRP A 74 1.90 -21.82 3.11
CA TRP A 74 1.58 -23.24 3.32
C TRP A 74 1.53 -23.60 4.81
N SER A 75 2.38 -23.00 5.64
CA SER A 75 2.46 -23.32 7.07
C SER A 75 1.46 -22.56 7.93
N ALA A 76 0.93 -21.41 7.50
CA ALA A 76 0.10 -20.53 8.35
C ALA A 76 -1.16 -21.22 8.87
N VAL A 77 -1.93 -21.90 8.01
CA VAL A 77 -3.16 -22.61 8.43
C VAL A 77 -2.85 -23.82 9.32
N PRO A 78 -1.95 -24.74 8.93
CA PRO A 78 -1.53 -25.83 9.83
C PRO A 78 -1.01 -25.34 11.18
N LEU A 79 -0.28 -24.22 11.19
CA LEU A 79 0.26 -23.64 12.41
C LEU A 79 -0.84 -23.08 13.31
N LEU A 80 -1.88 -22.46 12.76
CA LEU A 80 -3.05 -22.02 13.54
C LEU A 80 -3.84 -23.21 14.10
N VAL A 81 -3.99 -24.29 13.32
CA VAL A 81 -4.63 -25.52 13.79
C VAL A 81 -3.80 -26.16 14.90
N ALA A 82 -2.48 -26.25 14.74
CA ALA A 82 -1.58 -26.75 15.78
C ALA A 82 -1.60 -25.87 17.02
N ALA A 83 -1.70 -24.54 16.86
CA ALA A 83 -1.80 -23.61 17.97
C ALA A 83 -3.04 -23.84 18.82
N TRP A 84 -4.13 -24.35 18.24
CA TRP A 84 -5.33 -24.79 18.98
C TRP A 84 -4.98 -25.79 20.10
N PHE A 85 -4.10 -26.74 19.81
CA PHE A 85 -3.68 -27.79 20.75
C PHE A 85 -2.46 -27.37 21.58
N LEU A 86 -1.53 -26.63 20.97
CA LEU A 86 -0.29 -26.19 21.59
C LEU A 86 0.00 -24.73 21.20
N PRO A 87 -0.54 -23.74 21.93
CA PRO A 87 -0.41 -22.32 21.57
C PRO A 87 1.04 -21.83 21.42
N LEU A 88 1.97 -22.42 22.19
CA LEU A 88 3.40 -22.11 22.13
C LEU A 88 4.05 -22.42 20.78
N VAL A 89 3.41 -23.24 19.92
CA VAL A 89 3.95 -23.62 18.60
C VAL A 89 4.14 -22.42 17.66
N VAL A 90 3.47 -21.29 17.91
CA VAL A 90 3.64 -20.06 17.11
C VAL A 90 4.90 -19.26 17.44
N LEU A 91 5.55 -19.52 18.58
CA LEU A 91 6.73 -18.77 19.03
C LEU A 91 8.00 -19.10 18.23
N PRO A 92 8.36 -20.38 17.95
CA PRO A 92 9.53 -20.71 17.14
C PRO A 92 9.55 -20.05 15.75
N PRO A 93 8.48 -20.09 14.92
CA PRO A 93 8.52 -19.43 13.61
C PRO A 93 8.59 -17.90 13.73
N LEU A 94 8.03 -17.31 14.79
CA LEU A 94 8.15 -15.88 15.08
C LEU A 94 9.58 -15.49 15.47
N GLY A 95 10.20 -16.24 16.37
CA GLY A 95 11.60 -16.05 16.75
C GLY A 95 12.55 -16.27 15.57
N PHE A 96 12.28 -17.25 14.71
CA PHE A 96 13.06 -17.49 13.51
C PHE A 96 12.92 -16.34 12.49
N ALA A 97 11.69 -15.87 12.23
CA ALA A 97 11.45 -14.72 11.36
C ALA A 97 12.15 -13.45 11.88
N LEU A 98 12.09 -13.23 13.20
CA LEU A 98 12.79 -12.14 13.88
C LEU A 98 14.31 -12.25 13.71
N LEU A 99 14.90 -13.43 13.94
CA LEU A 99 16.34 -13.66 13.79
C LEU A 99 16.80 -13.35 12.36
N LEU A 100 16.07 -13.84 11.35
CA LEU A 100 16.37 -13.55 9.95
C LEU A 100 16.25 -12.05 9.64
N TYR A 101 15.23 -11.40 10.20
CA TYR A 101 15.00 -9.98 10.01
C TYR A 101 16.11 -9.12 10.64
N VAL A 102 16.49 -9.37 11.89
CA VAL A 102 17.56 -8.64 12.60
C VAL A 102 18.92 -8.87 11.96
N ARG A 103 19.22 -10.10 11.52
CA ARG A 103 20.46 -10.41 10.79
C ARG A 103 20.58 -9.63 9.48
N ARG A 104 19.45 -9.31 8.85
CA ARG A 104 19.42 -8.59 7.57
C ARG A 104 19.29 -7.08 7.72
N THR A 105 18.66 -6.60 8.79
CA THR A 105 18.29 -5.19 8.98
C THR A 105 18.28 -4.83 10.47
N ARG A 106 19.13 -3.88 10.89
CA ARG A 106 19.18 -3.35 12.27
C ARG A 106 18.18 -2.21 12.46
N THR A 107 16.88 -2.53 12.51
CA THR A 107 15.81 -1.52 12.57
C THR A 107 14.93 -1.69 13.81
N LEU A 108 14.20 -0.62 14.15
CA LEU A 108 13.20 -0.57 15.24
C LEU A 108 12.12 -1.67 15.15
N LEU A 109 11.84 -2.20 13.95
CA LEU A 109 10.93 -3.34 13.76
C LEU A 109 11.40 -4.60 14.52
N GLY A 110 12.72 -4.79 14.65
CA GLY A 110 13.28 -5.91 15.39
C GLY A 110 12.96 -5.84 16.87
N ALA A 111 13.03 -4.64 17.47
CA ALA A 111 12.69 -4.42 18.88
C ALA A 111 11.20 -4.67 19.15
N ALA A 112 10.31 -4.11 18.32
CA ALA A 112 8.85 -4.32 18.44
C ALA A 112 8.48 -5.81 18.33
N THR A 113 9.14 -6.55 17.42
CA THR A 113 8.89 -7.99 17.25
C THR A 113 9.45 -8.82 18.42
N LEU A 114 10.58 -8.41 19.00
CA LEU A 114 11.15 -9.07 20.19
C LEU A 114 10.23 -8.92 21.41
N MET A 115 9.72 -7.71 21.64
CA MET A 115 8.76 -7.44 22.71
C MET A 115 7.48 -8.25 22.51
N PHE A 116 6.95 -8.28 21.29
CA PHE A 116 5.75 -9.05 20.96
C PHE A 116 5.94 -10.55 21.17
N LEU A 117 7.10 -11.10 20.78
CA LEU A 117 7.47 -12.50 21.02
C LEU A 117 7.49 -12.82 22.52
N LEU A 118 8.08 -11.95 23.33
CA LEU A 118 8.17 -12.11 24.77
C LEU A 118 6.79 -12.02 25.43
N GLY A 119 5.97 -11.03 25.06
CA GLY A 119 4.60 -10.87 25.53
C GLY A 119 3.72 -12.08 25.19
N SER A 120 3.82 -12.57 23.95
CA SER A 120 3.09 -13.77 23.50
C SER A 120 3.50 -15.03 24.29
N ALA A 121 4.81 -15.20 24.54
CA ALA A 121 5.30 -16.32 25.32
C ALA A 121 4.76 -16.31 26.75
N LEU A 122 4.78 -15.15 27.41
CA LEU A 122 4.29 -14.99 28.77
C LEU A 122 2.79 -15.27 28.87
N VAL A 123 1.98 -14.82 27.90
CA VAL A 123 0.53 -15.13 27.84
C VAL A 123 0.28 -16.63 27.77
N PHE A 124 0.97 -17.34 26.89
CA PHE A 124 0.74 -18.78 26.70
C PHE A 124 1.25 -19.64 27.87
N THR A 125 2.22 -19.15 28.64
CA THR A 125 2.70 -19.85 29.86
C THR A 125 1.85 -19.59 31.11
N GLY A 126 0.91 -18.63 31.06
CA GLY A 126 -0.01 -18.34 32.18
C GLY A 126 0.65 -17.71 33.42
N PHE A 127 1.87 -17.20 33.30
CA PHE A 127 2.72 -16.84 34.44
C PHE A 127 2.43 -15.44 35.05
N THR A 128 1.61 -14.59 34.41
CA THR A 128 1.45 -13.17 34.79
C THR A 128 -0.02 -12.70 34.64
N PRO A 129 -0.45 -11.62 35.35
CA PRO A 129 -1.80 -11.08 35.22
C PRO A 129 -2.13 -10.74 33.77
N SER A 130 -3.16 -11.39 33.23
CA SER A 130 -3.48 -11.41 31.80
C SER A 130 -3.70 -10.04 31.19
N VAL A 131 -4.24 -9.09 31.95
CA VAL A 131 -4.63 -7.75 31.44
C VAL A 131 -3.41 -6.93 30.98
N TRP A 132 -2.34 -6.88 31.77
CA TRP A 132 -1.14 -6.10 31.43
C TRP A 132 -0.37 -6.71 30.26
N LEU A 133 -0.33 -8.04 30.19
CA LEU A 133 0.27 -8.76 29.07
C LEU A 133 -0.49 -8.51 27.77
N ILE A 134 -1.82 -8.63 27.78
CA ILE A 134 -2.66 -8.35 26.61
C ILE A 134 -2.47 -6.89 26.17
N ALA A 135 -2.41 -5.94 27.11
CA ALA A 135 -2.14 -4.54 26.80
C ALA A 135 -0.75 -4.33 26.16
N SER A 136 0.29 -5.01 26.67
CA SER A 136 1.65 -4.93 26.10
C SER A 136 1.71 -5.46 24.66
N ILE A 137 1.05 -6.59 24.39
CA ILE A 137 0.89 -7.16 23.05
C ILE A 137 0.19 -6.15 22.12
N GLY A 138 -0.84 -5.45 22.63
CA GLY A 138 -1.51 -4.39 21.90
C GLY A 138 -0.61 -3.22 21.54
N VAL A 139 0.23 -2.77 22.48
CA VAL A 139 1.22 -1.69 22.21
C VAL A 139 2.18 -2.12 21.11
N ASP A 140 2.70 -3.35 21.17
CA ASP A 140 3.59 -3.86 20.15
C ASP A 140 2.90 -3.91 18.77
N LEU A 141 1.67 -4.45 18.69
CA LEU A 141 0.86 -4.51 17.47
C LEU A 141 0.60 -3.14 16.86
N LEU A 142 0.25 -2.16 17.68
CA LEU A 142 0.04 -0.79 17.22
C LEU A 142 1.35 -0.18 16.71
N LEU A 143 2.45 -0.33 17.45
CA LEU A 143 3.75 0.17 17.03
C LEU A 143 4.18 -0.44 15.70
N PHE A 144 4.04 -1.76 15.54
CA PHE A 144 4.36 -2.45 14.30
C PHE A 144 3.46 -2.03 13.15
N GLY A 145 2.14 -1.94 13.37
CA GLY A 145 1.19 -1.48 12.37
C GLY A 145 1.54 -0.07 11.87
N VAL A 146 1.87 0.85 12.77
CA VAL A 146 2.33 2.20 12.43
C VAL A 146 3.65 2.15 11.66
N LEU A 147 4.64 1.36 12.12
CA LEU A 147 5.92 1.22 11.42
C LEU A 147 5.76 0.64 10.01
N VAL A 148 4.86 -0.34 9.82
CA VAL A 148 4.49 -0.90 8.52
C VAL A 148 3.89 0.19 7.64
N ALA A 149 2.95 0.97 8.17
CA ALA A 149 2.31 2.07 7.45
C ALA A 149 3.33 3.14 7.02
N LEU A 150 4.14 3.62 7.98
CA LEU A 150 5.19 4.62 7.74
C LEU A 150 6.19 4.15 6.69
N ARG A 151 6.60 2.88 6.75
CA ARG A 151 7.56 2.33 5.79
C ARG A 151 6.94 2.18 4.41
N ASP A 152 5.70 1.69 4.33
CA ASP A 152 4.97 1.58 3.08
C ASP A 152 4.82 2.95 2.41
N ALA A 153 4.45 3.97 3.19
CA ALA A 153 4.39 5.35 2.72
C ALA A 153 5.72 5.90 2.25
N PHE A 154 6.82 5.59 2.95
CA PHE A 154 8.15 6.00 2.51
C PHE A 154 8.53 5.32 1.18
N ASP A 155 8.24 4.02 1.03
CA ASP A 155 8.47 3.29 -0.21
C ASP A 155 7.61 3.88 -1.37
N GLU A 156 6.41 4.39 -1.05
CA GLU A 156 5.51 5.11 -1.97
C GLU A 156 5.79 6.61 -2.13
N GLY A 157 6.64 7.21 -1.29
CA GLY A 157 6.92 8.65 -1.24
C GLY A 157 5.74 9.54 -0.88
N GLU A 158 4.79 9.01 -0.11
CA GLU A 158 3.57 9.71 0.30
C GLU A 158 3.71 10.29 1.73
N ALA A 159 3.12 11.46 1.95
CA ALA A 159 3.01 12.06 3.27
C ALA A 159 1.89 11.37 4.08
N ILE A 160 2.21 10.26 4.75
CA ILE A 160 1.22 9.48 5.51
C ILE A 160 0.68 10.18 6.76
N ARG A 161 1.47 11.05 7.41
CA ARG A 161 1.11 11.56 8.74
C ARG A 161 -0.21 12.34 8.71
N ALA A 162 -0.40 13.21 7.72
CA ALA A 162 -1.61 14.02 7.60
C ALA A 162 -2.84 13.16 7.30
N ASP A 163 -2.71 12.21 6.37
CA ASP A 163 -3.79 11.29 6.01
C ASP A 163 -4.19 10.37 7.18
N MET A 164 -3.21 9.77 7.84
CA MET A 164 -3.44 8.89 8.99
C MET A 164 -4.05 9.65 10.17
N VAL A 165 -3.61 10.88 10.46
CA VAL A 165 -4.21 11.74 11.49
C VAL A 165 -5.64 12.13 11.11
N ARG A 166 -5.90 12.51 9.86
CA ARG A 166 -7.25 12.80 9.36
C ARG A 166 -8.19 11.61 9.54
N SER A 167 -7.73 10.41 9.13
CA SER A 167 -8.49 9.17 9.28
C SER A 167 -8.76 8.84 10.75
N LEU A 168 -7.74 8.98 11.61
CA LEU A 168 -7.85 8.74 13.04
C LEU A 168 -8.84 9.71 13.71
N LEU A 169 -8.72 11.01 13.44
CA LEU A 169 -9.60 12.04 14.02
C LEU A 169 -11.04 11.85 13.56
N GLY A 170 -11.27 11.57 12.27
CA GLY A 170 -12.60 11.27 11.75
C GLY A 170 -13.20 10.03 12.41
N SER A 171 -12.42 8.95 12.54
CA SER A 171 -12.87 7.70 13.15
C SER A 171 -13.12 7.84 14.65
N ALA A 172 -12.25 8.55 15.35
CA ALA A 172 -12.39 8.84 16.77
C ALA A 172 -13.60 9.73 17.06
N GLY A 173 -13.82 10.76 16.25
CA GLY A 173 -15.01 11.62 16.35
C GLY A 173 -16.30 10.83 16.14
N LEU A 174 -16.37 10.02 15.08
CA LEU A 174 -17.55 9.20 14.79
C LEU A 174 -17.80 8.15 15.88
N ALA A 175 -16.74 7.46 16.33
CA ALA A 175 -16.82 6.51 17.43
C ALA A 175 -17.23 7.16 18.76
N ALA A 176 -16.78 8.39 19.03
CA ALA A 176 -17.17 9.13 20.23
C ALA A 176 -18.66 9.52 20.19
N VAL A 177 -19.17 9.95 19.04
CA VAL A 177 -20.60 10.29 18.88
C VAL A 177 -21.47 9.04 19.07
N PHE A 178 -21.26 8.01 18.25
CA PHE A 178 -22.13 6.82 18.27
C PHE A 178 -21.87 5.93 19.50
N GLY A 179 -20.60 5.69 19.83
CA GLY A 179 -20.22 4.91 21.01
C GLY A 179 -20.55 5.64 22.31
N GLY A 180 -20.39 6.97 22.36
CA GLY A 180 -20.75 7.78 23.53
C GLY A 180 -22.24 7.72 23.86
N GLN A 181 -23.10 7.75 22.84
CA GLN A 181 -24.55 7.57 23.02
C GLN A 181 -24.89 6.24 23.68
N VAL A 182 -24.26 5.13 23.24
CA VAL A 182 -24.45 3.81 23.85
C VAL A 182 -23.84 3.76 25.26
N ALA A 183 -22.69 4.40 25.46
CA ALA A 183 -21.99 4.43 26.74
C ALA A 183 -22.78 5.16 27.85
N LEU A 184 -23.60 6.16 27.49
CA LEU A 184 -24.45 6.89 28.46
C LEU A 184 -25.52 6.00 29.11
N PHE A 185 -25.98 4.98 28.41
CA PHE A 185 -27.01 4.04 28.88
C PHE A 185 -26.42 2.64 29.10
N LEU A 186 -25.12 2.56 29.39
CA LEU A 186 -24.40 1.31 29.44
C LEU A 186 -24.84 0.47 30.65
N ASP A 187 -25.33 -0.73 30.36
CA ASP A 187 -25.45 -1.86 31.27
C ASP A 187 -24.42 -2.92 30.83
N ASP A 188 -23.97 -3.80 31.75
CA ASP A 188 -22.96 -4.83 31.48
C ASP A 188 -23.36 -5.70 30.27
N ARG A 189 -24.66 -5.97 30.13
CA ARG A 189 -25.24 -6.73 29.01
C ARG A 189 -25.12 -6.03 27.65
N LEU A 190 -24.98 -4.71 27.63
CA LEU A 190 -24.86 -3.89 26.43
C LEU A 190 -23.40 -3.63 26.02
N THR A 191 -22.42 -4.17 26.76
CA THR A 191 -21.00 -4.08 26.40
C THR A 191 -20.72 -4.52 24.96
N PRO A 192 -21.22 -5.67 24.46
CA PRO A 192 -21.01 -6.07 23.06
C PRO A 192 -21.59 -5.07 22.06
N LEU A 193 -22.72 -4.42 22.39
CA LEU A 193 -23.33 -3.39 21.56
C LEU A 193 -22.46 -2.14 21.48
N LEU A 194 -21.79 -1.76 22.58
CA LEU A 194 -20.83 -0.65 22.59
C LEU A 194 -19.65 -0.95 21.66
N TYR A 195 -19.03 -2.13 21.78
CA TYR A 195 -17.93 -2.53 20.88
C TYR A 195 -18.38 -2.60 19.42
N GLY A 196 -19.56 -3.18 19.15
CA GLY A 196 -20.13 -3.27 17.81
C GLY A 196 -20.41 -1.90 17.20
N THR A 197 -20.98 -0.97 17.97
CA THR A 197 -21.27 0.40 17.53
C THR A 197 -19.98 1.16 17.21
N VAL A 198 -18.98 1.08 18.08
CA VAL A 198 -17.66 1.69 17.84
C VAL A 198 -16.98 1.07 16.61
N ALA A 199 -17.03 -0.25 16.47
CA ALA A 199 -16.47 -0.96 15.31
C ALA A 199 -17.13 -0.53 14.00
N ALA A 200 -18.47 -0.43 13.99
CA ALA A 200 -19.25 -0.01 12.84
C ALA A 200 -18.96 1.44 12.45
N ALA A 201 -18.90 2.35 13.43
CA ALA A 201 -18.55 3.75 13.19
C ALA A 201 -17.15 3.86 12.55
N ILE A 202 -16.14 3.24 13.15
CA ILE A 202 -14.78 3.23 12.60
C ILE A 202 -14.76 2.60 11.20
N ALA A 203 -15.45 1.48 10.99
CA ALA A 203 -15.47 0.80 9.71
C ALA A 203 -16.13 1.63 8.60
N LEU A 204 -17.27 2.28 8.90
CA LEU A 204 -17.93 3.18 7.97
C LEU A 204 -17.03 4.35 7.56
N GLN A 205 -16.32 4.93 8.52
CA GLN A 205 -15.40 6.04 8.25
C GLN A 205 -14.18 5.61 7.42
N VAL A 206 -13.53 4.51 7.80
CA VAL A 206 -12.30 4.04 7.14
C VAL A 206 -12.59 3.44 5.76
N LEU A 207 -13.73 2.75 5.62
CA LEU A 207 -14.13 2.07 4.37
C LEU A 207 -15.10 2.91 3.53
N ALA A 208 -15.23 4.22 3.79
CA ALA A 208 -16.17 5.09 3.09
C ALA A 208 -16.04 5.00 1.57
N ASN A 209 -14.81 5.05 1.03
CA ASN A 209 -14.55 4.98 -0.41
C ASN A 209 -14.84 3.59 -1.02
N PRO A 210 -14.36 2.48 -0.44
CA PRO A 210 -14.76 1.14 -0.85
C PRO A 210 -16.28 0.92 -0.85
N LEU A 211 -16.97 1.36 0.20
CA LEU A 211 -18.42 1.25 0.34
C LEU A 211 -19.13 2.09 -0.72
N ALA A 212 -18.72 3.34 -0.91
CA ALA A 212 -19.26 4.21 -1.96
C ALA A 212 -19.04 3.62 -3.36
N ALA A 213 -17.92 2.93 -3.62
CA ALA A 213 -17.69 2.25 -4.89
C ALA A 213 -18.61 1.04 -5.12
N VAL A 214 -19.07 0.37 -4.07
CA VAL A 214 -20.08 -0.69 -4.16
C VAL A 214 -21.47 -0.07 -4.39
N VAL A 215 -21.80 0.98 -3.64
CA VAL A 215 -23.08 1.70 -3.80
C VAL A 215 -23.19 2.29 -5.20
N ASP A 216 -22.16 2.97 -5.70
CA ASP A 216 -22.17 3.60 -7.02
C ASP A 216 -22.36 2.55 -8.14
N ARG A 217 -21.81 1.35 -8.00
CA ARG A 217 -22.01 0.24 -8.95
C ARG A 217 -23.45 -0.25 -9.04
N VAL A 218 -24.23 -0.08 -7.97
CA VAL A 218 -25.64 -0.50 -7.91
C VAL A 218 -26.57 0.66 -8.25
N ALA A 219 -26.34 1.83 -7.66
CA ALA A 219 -27.23 2.98 -7.76
C ALA A 219 -27.00 3.82 -9.03
N VAL A 220 -25.75 3.94 -9.49
CA VAL A 220 -25.36 4.82 -10.61
C VAL A 220 -24.30 4.18 -11.52
N PRO A 221 -24.57 2.99 -12.11
CA PRO A 221 -23.55 2.19 -12.79
C PRO A 221 -22.91 2.90 -13.99
N THR A 222 -23.62 3.80 -14.66
CA THR A 222 -23.14 4.54 -15.85
C THR A 222 -22.01 5.52 -15.52
N VAL A 223 -22.05 6.16 -14.36
CA VAL A 223 -21.06 7.17 -13.91
C VAL A 223 -20.17 6.67 -12.76
N ALA A 224 -20.29 5.39 -12.39
CA ALA A 224 -19.57 4.82 -11.25
C ALA A 224 -18.04 4.89 -11.41
N ALA A 225 -17.53 4.75 -12.64
CA ALA A 225 -16.11 4.85 -12.94
C ALA A 225 -15.57 6.28 -12.75
N GLU A 226 -16.27 7.27 -13.31
CA GLU A 226 -15.93 8.69 -13.21
C GLU A 226 -15.98 9.17 -11.75
N ARG A 227 -17.01 8.76 -11.00
CA ARG A 227 -17.12 9.06 -9.56
C ARG A 227 -16.02 8.42 -8.73
N ALA A 228 -15.55 7.23 -9.11
CA ALA A 228 -14.43 6.59 -8.43
C ALA A 228 -13.13 7.35 -8.69
N GLU A 229 -12.89 7.78 -9.94
CA GLU A 229 -11.71 8.57 -10.31
C GLU A 229 -11.66 9.92 -9.56
N LEU A 230 -12.79 10.64 -9.49
CA LEU A 230 -12.87 11.89 -8.74
C LEU A 230 -12.58 11.69 -7.25
N ARG A 231 -13.10 10.62 -6.64
CA ARG A 231 -12.85 10.31 -5.23
C ARG A 231 -11.40 9.93 -4.98
N GLU A 232 -10.80 9.15 -5.87
CA GLU A 232 -9.38 8.80 -5.81
C GLU A 232 -8.49 10.06 -5.92
N ALA A 233 -8.82 10.98 -6.83
CA ALA A 233 -8.13 12.26 -6.95
C ALA A 233 -8.23 13.10 -5.66
N VAL A 234 -9.41 13.17 -5.03
CA VAL A 234 -9.59 13.87 -3.74
C VAL A 234 -8.80 13.21 -2.62
N GLU A 235 -8.75 11.87 -2.58
CA GLU A 235 -8.01 11.11 -1.55
C GLU A 235 -6.49 11.19 -1.74
N ALA A 236 -6.01 11.44 -2.95
CA ALA A 236 -4.59 11.66 -3.21
C ALA A 236 -4.08 13.00 -2.64
N LEU A 237 -4.95 14.01 -2.51
CA LEU A 237 -4.54 15.37 -2.12
C LEU A 237 -3.82 15.46 -0.75
N PRO A 238 -4.30 14.83 0.33
CA PRO A 238 -3.60 14.86 1.63
C PRO A 238 -2.27 14.10 1.63
N LYS A 239 -2.05 13.21 0.66
CA LYS A 239 -0.83 12.39 0.53
C LYS A 239 0.31 13.14 -0.15
N LEU A 240 0.02 14.30 -0.76
CA LEU A 240 1.01 15.15 -1.39
C LEU A 240 1.88 15.86 -0.34
N ASP A 241 3.16 15.53 -0.29
CA ASP A 241 4.12 16.29 0.51
C ASP A 241 4.27 17.70 -0.11
N GLN A 242 3.94 18.74 0.65
CA GLN A 242 3.92 20.14 0.16
C GLN A 242 5.31 20.77 0.13
N ARG A 243 6.36 20.11 0.64
CA ARG A 243 7.55 20.83 1.13
C ARG A 243 8.91 20.55 0.51
N THR A 244 9.04 19.73 -0.52
CA THR A 244 10.40 19.41 -1.03
C THR A 244 10.57 19.91 -2.45
N ALA A 245 11.44 20.91 -2.62
CA ALA A 245 12.09 21.16 -3.90
C ALA A 245 12.76 19.85 -4.34
N LEU A 246 12.38 19.33 -5.51
CA LEU A 246 12.86 18.04 -5.99
C LEU A 246 14.36 18.12 -6.23
N ASP A 247 15.16 17.52 -5.35
CA ASP A 247 16.57 17.24 -5.63
C ASP A 247 16.68 16.31 -6.86
N GLU A 248 17.80 16.34 -7.56
CA GLU A 248 17.99 15.61 -8.83
C GLU A 248 17.81 14.09 -8.64
N LEU A 249 18.23 13.57 -7.47
CA LEU A 249 18.01 12.18 -7.06
C LEU A 249 16.54 11.85 -6.78
N ASP A 250 15.73 12.82 -6.37
CA ASP A 250 14.31 12.66 -6.12
C ASP A 250 13.48 12.80 -7.39
N LEU A 251 13.95 13.58 -8.37
CA LEU A 251 13.36 13.68 -9.70
C LEU A 251 13.39 12.33 -10.44
N VAL A 252 14.53 11.64 -10.44
CA VAL A 252 14.67 10.31 -11.09
C VAL A 252 13.73 9.29 -10.45
N LYS A 253 13.66 9.27 -9.10
CA LYS A 253 12.74 8.36 -8.38
C LYS A 253 11.28 8.65 -8.72
N SER A 254 10.91 9.93 -8.73
CA SER A 254 9.55 10.38 -9.02
C SER A 254 9.15 10.08 -10.46
N THR A 255 10.07 10.25 -11.42
CA THR A 255 9.88 9.90 -12.83
C THR A 255 9.65 8.42 -13.02
N ARG A 256 10.48 7.56 -12.41
CA ARG A 256 10.28 6.10 -12.46
C ARG A 256 8.93 5.68 -11.88
N ARG A 257 8.49 6.35 -10.80
CA ARG A 257 7.18 6.10 -10.18
C ARG A 257 6.04 6.54 -11.10
N ALA A 258 6.16 7.71 -11.73
CA ALA A 258 5.18 8.21 -12.68
C ALA A 258 5.04 7.28 -13.90
N LEU A 259 6.16 6.82 -14.47
CA LEU A 259 6.18 5.83 -15.55
C LEU A 259 5.50 4.52 -15.12
N SER A 260 5.80 4.03 -13.91
CA SER A 260 5.17 2.81 -13.38
C SER A 260 3.66 2.93 -13.18
N GLY A 261 3.18 4.14 -12.88
CA GLY A 261 1.77 4.51 -12.74
C GLY A 261 1.13 5.12 -14.00
N TYR A 262 1.80 5.09 -15.15
CA TYR A 262 1.38 5.85 -16.35
C TYR A 262 -0.06 5.58 -16.81
N GLY A 263 -0.53 4.33 -16.67
CA GLY A 263 -1.89 3.92 -17.03
C GLY A 263 -2.98 4.28 -16.01
N ASP A 264 -2.61 4.92 -14.89
CA ASP A 264 -3.49 5.16 -13.74
C ASP A 264 -3.39 6.65 -13.36
N LEU A 265 -4.39 7.43 -13.76
CA LEU A 265 -4.43 8.88 -13.53
C LEU A 265 -4.42 9.22 -12.03
N GLY A 266 -5.09 8.42 -11.18
CA GLY A 266 -5.08 8.61 -9.73
C GLY A 266 -3.66 8.55 -9.14
N ARG A 267 -2.86 7.58 -9.60
CA ARG A 267 -1.44 7.48 -9.23
C ARG A 267 -0.59 8.64 -9.74
N LEU A 268 -0.93 9.21 -10.89
CA LEU A 268 -0.25 10.38 -11.43
C LEU A 268 -0.60 11.65 -10.65
N VAL A 269 -1.86 11.81 -10.20
CA VAL A 269 -2.27 12.92 -9.32
C VAL A 269 -1.43 12.97 -8.04
N ALA A 270 -1.15 11.81 -7.45
CA ALA A 270 -0.31 11.70 -6.25
C ALA A 270 1.19 11.95 -6.51
N ASN A 271 1.62 12.05 -7.76
CA ASN A 271 3.03 12.18 -8.10
C ASN A 271 3.50 13.65 -7.96
N PRO A 272 4.65 13.91 -7.30
CA PRO A 272 5.16 15.27 -7.12
C PRO A 272 5.50 15.98 -8.45
N LEU A 273 5.73 15.23 -9.53
CA LEU A 273 5.99 15.81 -10.85
C LEU A 273 4.81 16.60 -11.43
N THR A 274 3.59 16.47 -10.88
CA THR A 274 2.44 17.31 -11.26
C THR A 274 2.66 18.80 -10.96
N ARG A 275 3.63 19.13 -10.11
CA ARG A 275 3.97 20.51 -9.71
C ARG A 275 5.17 21.09 -10.46
N LEU A 276 5.63 20.44 -11.53
CA LEU A 276 6.72 21.02 -12.32
C LEU A 276 6.26 22.35 -12.94
N PRO A 277 7.11 23.40 -12.95
CA PRO A 277 6.76 24.70 -13.54
C PRO A 277 6.33 24.63 -15.02
N VAL A 278 6.88 23.64 -15.75
CA VAL A 278 6.47 23.39 -17.13
C VAL A 278 5.00 22.98 -17.24
N ILE A 279 4.42 22.32 -16.24
CA ILE A 279 2.99 21.97 -16.21
C ILE A 279 2.15 23.22 -15.98
N ASP A 280 2.58 24.12 -15.09
CA ASP A 280 1.90 25.40 -14.87
C ASP A 280 1.85 26.22 -16.17
N ALA A 281 2.99 26.33 -16.86
CA ALA A 281 3.09 27.04 -18.12
C ALA A 281 2.17 26.44 -19.22
N ARG A 282 2.07 25.10 -19.28
CA ARG A 282 1.21 24.41 -20.26
C ARG A 282 -0.28 24.57 -19.96
N LEU A 283 -0.68 24.46 -18.69
CA LEU A 283 -2.07 24.68 -18.29
C LEU A 283 -2.50 26.12 -18.56
N ALA A 284 -1.64 27.09 -18.23
CA ALA A 284 -1.87 28.50 -18.52
C ALA A 284 -2.00 28.76 -20.03
N ALA A 285 -1.11 28.20 -20.84
CA ALA A 285 -1.15 28.35 -22.31
C ALA A 285 -2.42 27.74 -22.93
N ARG A 286 -2.97 26.68 -22.33
CA ARG A 286 -4.20 26.01 -22.77
C ARG A 286 -5.48 26.67 -22.22
N GLY A 287 -5.36 27.56 -21.23
CA GLY A 287 -6.50 28.11 -20.49
C GLY A 287 -7.26 27.05 -19.69
N ALA A 288 -6.60 25.94 -19.32
CA ALA A 288 -7.21 24.86 -18.56
C ALA A 288 -7.29 25.24 -17.07
N PRO A 289 -8.32 24.80 -16.34
CA PRO A 289 -8.42 25.05 -14.91
C PRO A 289 -7.30 24.31 -14.17
N ASP A 290 -6.70 24.94 -13.16
CA ASP A 290 -5.65 24.35 -12.33
C ASP A 290 -6.25 23.32 -11.34
N GLN A 291 -6.66 22.18 -11.89
CA GLN A 291 -7.24 21.06 -11.15
C GLN A 291 -6.26 19.88 -11.12
N PRO A 292 -6.25 19.06 -10.05
CA PRO A 292 -5.31 17.95 -9.91
C PRO A 292 -5.34 16.95 -11.07
N LEU A 293 -6.52 16.67 -11.62
CA LEU A 293 -6.70 15.78 -12.76
C LEU A 293 -6.11 16.36 -14.05
N GLU A 294 -6.30 17.66 -14.29
CA GLU A 294 -5.69 18.35 -15.45
C GLU A 294 -4.16 18.35 -15.33
N ARG A 295 -3.61 18.62 -14.13
CA ARG A 295 -2.16 18.51 -13.88
C ARG A 295 -1.64 17.09 -14.12
N ALA A 296 -2.39 16.06 -13.73
CA ALA A 296 -2.02 14.67 -13.97
C ALA A 296 -2.11 14.29 -15.45
N ALA A 297 -3.11 14.79 -16.18
CA ALA A 297 -3.23 14.62 -17.62
C ALA A 297 -2.07 15.30 -18.36
N GLU A 298 -1.67 16.50 -17.94
CA GLU A 298 -0.50 17.19 -18.50
C GLU A 298 0.82 16.52 -18.12
N LEU A 299 0.94 15.95 -16.91
CA LEU A 299 2.09 15.11 -16.57
C LEU A 299 2.16 13.88 -17.48
N LYS A 300 1.01 13.23 -17.73
CA LYS A 300 0.92 12.07 -18.62
C LYS A 300 1.32 12.42 -20.06
N SER A 301 0.88 13.58 -20.56
CA SER A 301 1.25 14.09 -21.89
C SER A 301 2.75 14.38 -21.96
N LEU A 302 3.30 15.05 -20.93
CA LEU A 302 4.71 15.40 -20.85
C LEU A 302 5.62 14.15 -20.82
N LEU A 303 5.26 13.15 -20.00
CA LEU A 303 5.97 11.87 -19.96
C LEU A 303 5.94 11.15 -21.31
N LEU A 304 4.79 11.16 -21.99
CA LEU A 304 4.67 10.57 -23.32
C LEU A 304 5.62 11.24 -24.31
N GLU A 305 5.66 12.56 -24.34
CA GLU A 305 6.56 13.30 -25.22
C GLU A 305 8.02 13.02 -24.94
N SER A 306 8.42 12.96 -23.66
CA SER A 306 9.78 12.60 -23.28
C SER A 306 10.13 11.18 -23.70
N ILE A 307 9.20 10.22 -23.61
CA ILE A 307 9.41 8.86 -24.13
C ILE A 307 9.52 8.89 -25.66
N LEU A 308 8.65 9.61 -26.36
CA LEU A 308 8.67 9.71 -27.82
C LEU A 308 9.96 10.34 -28.35
N ARG A 309 10.59 11.26 -27.60
CA ARG A 309 11.92 11.82 -27.92
C ARG A 309 13.04 10.79 -27.87
N LEU A 310 12.88 9.69 -27.12
CA LEU A 310 13.84 8.58 -27.12
C LEU A 310 13.73 7.72 -28.37
N LYS A 311 12.67 7.87 -29.18
CA LYS A 311 12.49 7.12 -30.42
C LYS A 311 13.59 7.53 -31.41
N PRO A 312 14.39 6.59 -31.93
CA PRO A 312 15.34 6.90 -33.00
C PRO A 312 14.63 7.48 -34.22
N ARG A 313 15.32 8.34 -34.97
CA ARG A 313 14.75 9.02 -36.15
C ARG A 313 14.50 8.06 -37.32
N ASP A 314 15.18 6.92 -37.32
CA ASP A 314 15.17 5.96 -38.42
C ASP A 314 14.08 4.89 -38.25
N GLY A 315 12.87 5.20 -38.74
CA GLY A 315 11.83 4.20 -39.01
C GLY A 315 10.68 4.12 -37.99
N GLU A 316 9.68 3.30 -38.31
CA GLU A 316 8.47 3.15 -37.48
C GLU A 316 8.70 2.27 -36.25
N PHE A 317 9.53 1.21 -36.37
CA PHE A 317 9.90 0.27 -35.31
C PHE A 317 11.28 -0.36 -35.58
N GLY A 318 12.10 -0.51 -34.54
CA GLY A 318 13.38 -1.21 -34.59
C GLY A 318 13.69 -1.98 -33.30
N THR A 319 14.60 -2.95 -33.38
CA THR A 319 15.07 -3.78 -32.26
C THR A 319 16.58 -3.62 -32.01
N SER A 320 17.22 -2.63 -32.62
CA SER A 320 18.62 -2.34 -32.40
C SER A 320 18.85 -1.74 -31.01
N ASP A 321 20.12 -1.63 -30.63
CA ASP A 321 20.50 -1.17 -29.30
C ASP A 321 20.01 0.28 -29.02
N GLU A 322 19.87 1.11 -30.06
CA GLU A 322 19.36 2.48 -29.96
C GLU A 322 17.87 2.54 -29.58
N TRP A 323 17.09 1.54 -29.96
CA TRP A 323 15.65 1.46 -29.67
C TRP A 323 15.34 0.99 -28.25
N ARG A 324 16.34 0.46 -27.53
CA ARG A 324 16.13 -0.27 -26.27
C ARG A 324 15.36 0.52 -25.22
N HIS A 325 15.68 1.81 -25.03
CA HIS A 325 15.07 2.64 -23.99
C HIS A 325 13.67 3.07 -24.38
N TYR A 326 13.47 3.48 -25.64
CA TYR A 326 12.15 3.78 -26.18
C TYR A 326 11.23 2.56 -26.06
N ASN A 327 11.65 1.41 -26.58
CA ASN A 327 10.83 0.19 -26.57
C ASN A 327 10.50 -0.24 -25.13
N ALA A 328 11.50 -0.24 -24.23
CA ALA A 328 11.33 -0.69 -22.85
C ALA A 328 10.35 0.19 -22.04
N LEU A 329 10.20 1.47 -22.39
CA LEU A 329 9.26 2.38 -21.74
C LEU A 329 7.92 2.46 -22.46
N TYR A 330 7.92 2.70 -23.77
CA TYR A 330 6.72 2.92 -24.57
C TYR A 330 5.82 1.68 -24.56
N PHE A 331 6.33 0.52 -25.00
CA PHE A 331 5.50 -0.68 -25.08
C PHE A 331 5.09 -1.19 -23.69
N TYR A 332 5.92 -0.99 -22.66
CA TYR A 332 5.63 -1.49 -21.33
C TYR A 332 4.65 -0.62 -20.54
N TYR A 333 4.83 0.71 -20.56
CA TYR A 333 4.03 1.64 -19.76
C TYR A 333 2.93 2.32 -20.56
N VAL A 334 3.19 2.72 -21.81
CA VAL A 334 2.21 3.45 -22.64
C VAL A 334 1.24 2.48 -23.30
N VAL A 335 1.75 1.44 -23.96
CA VAL A 335 0.92 0.39 -24.58
C VAL A 335 0.44 -0.64 -23.53
N GLY A 336 1.14 -0.77 -22.41
CA GLY A 336 0.73 -1.63 -21.29
C GLY A 336 1.10 -3.11 -21.44
N ILE A 337 2.05 -3.45 -22.32
CA ILE A 337 2.50 -4.84 -22.54
C ILE A 337 3.37 -5.30 -21.37
N ARG A 338 3.11 -6.48 -20.82
CA ARG A 338 3.87 -7.07 -19.71
C ARG A 338 4.50 -8.40 -20.15
N PRO A 339 5.68 -8.40 -20.79
CA PRO A 339 6.21 -9.56 -21.52
C PRO A 339 6.28 -10.88 -20.72
N TYR A 340 6.58 -10.79 -19.42
CA TYR A 340 6.73 -11.95 -18.52
C TYR A 340 5.48 -12.23 -17.67
N SER A 341 4.38 -11.50 -17.90
CA SER A 341 3.13 -11.72 -17.18
C SER A 341 2.22 -12.67 -17.94
N ARG A 342 1.67 -13.66 -17.24
CA ARG A 342 0.60 -14.53 -17.77
C ARG A 342 -0.68 -13.79 -18.11
N ARG A 343 -0.83 -12.52 -17.69
CA ARG A 343 -2.03 -11.70 -17.88
C ARG A 343 -2.00 -10.84 -19.15
N THR A 344 -0.91 -10.86 -19.93
CA THR A 344 -0.86 -10.08 -21.17
C THR A 344 -1.76 -10.71 -22.22
N LYS A 345 -2.87 -10.04 -22.53
CA LYS A 345 -3.75 -10.39 -23.66
C LYS A 345 -2.97 -10.17 -24.95
N ARG A 346 -2.75 -11.24 -25.72
CA ARG A 346 -1.95 -11.21 -26.97
C ARG A 346 -2.79 -10.97 -28.22
N GLU A 347 -4.10 -11.06 -28.08
CA GLU A 347 -5.07 -11.07 -29.18
C GLU A 347 -5.39 -9.66 -29.69
N ASP A 348 -5.35 -8.63 -28.83
CA ASP A 348 -5.72 -7.24 -29.16
C ASP A 348 -4.52 -6.33 -29.50
N LEU A 349 -3.35 -6.89 -29.83
CA LEU A 349 -2.12 -6.11 -30.05
C LEU A 349 -1.98 -5.65 -31.51
N ASP A 350 -1.61 -4.38 -31.67
CA ASP A 350 -1.21 -3.82 -32.98
C ASP A 350 0.01 -4.56 -33.58
N PRO A 351 0.28 -4.43 -34.89
CA PRO A 351 1.39 -5.12 -35.55
C PRO A 351 2.78 -4.86 -34.93
N ASN A 352 3.07 -3.63 -34.51
CA ASN A 352 4.34 -3.22 -33.90
C ASN A 352 4.43 -3.69 -32.44
N ALA A 353 3.35 -3.59 -31.68
CA ALA A 353 3.22 -4.15 -30.33
C ALA A 353 3.46 -5.66 -30.30
N ARG A 354 2.98 -6.38 -31.32
CA ARG A 354 3.23 -7.83 -31.49
C ARG A 354 4.71 -8.12 -31.77
N LYS A 355 5.34 -7.35 -32.66
CA LYS A 355 6.79 -7.45 -32.94
C LYS A 355 7.62 -7.14 -31.69
N ALA A 356 7.26 -6.10 -30.95
CA ALA A 356 7.92 -5.71 -29.71
C ALA A 356 7.80 -6.80 -28.63
N LEU A 357 6.61 -7.37 -28.44
CA LEU A 357 6.39 -8.48 -27.51
C LEU A 357 7.22 -9.71 -27.88
N ALA A 358 7.26 -10.08 -29.16
CA ALA A 358 8.06 -11.19 -29.64
C ALA A 358 9.56 -10.95 -29.39
N TRP A 359 10.05 -9.74 -29.65
CA TRP A 359 11.43 -9.36 -29.35
C TRP A 359 11.75 -9.44 -27.85
N PHE A 360 10.89 -8.90 -26.98
CA PHE A 360 11.09 -8.97 -25.53
C PHE A 360 11.18 -10.40 -25.02
N VAL A 361 10.28 -11.28 -25.47
CA VAL A 361 10.25 -12.67 -24.98
C VAL A 361 11.43 -13.48 -25.50
N ASN A 362 11.87 -13.23 -26.75
CA ASN A 362 12.86 -14.08 -27.42
C ASN A 362 14.30 -13.62 -27.21
N GLN A 363 14.54 -12.31 -27.05
CA GLN A 363 15.90 -11.74 -27.13
C GLN A 363 16.32 -10.94 -25.88
N VAL A 364 15.37 -10.54 -25.03
CA VAL A 364 15.66 -9.68 -23.88
C VAL A 364 15.42 -10.50 -22.61
N PRO A 365 16.39 -10.63 -21.69
CA PRO A 365 16.12 -11.20 -20.37
C PRO A 365 15.34 -10.22 -19.48
N GLU A 366 14.54 -10.73 -18.52
CA GLU A 366 13.75 -9.90 -17.60
C GLU A 366 14.60 -8.87 -16.82
N ARG A 367 15.76 -9.30 -16.32
CA ARG A 367 16.72 -8.41 -15.66
C ARG A 367 17.22 -7.28 -16.58
N THR A 368 17.46 -7.59 -17.85
CA THR A 368 17.93 -6.62 -18.84
C THR A 368 16.84 -5.60 -19.14
N LEU A 369 15.58 -6.05 -19.29
CA LEU A 369 14.43 -5.16 -19.45
C LEU A 369 14.33 -4.18 -18.27
N HIS A 370 14.43 -4.67 -17.04
CA HIS A 370 14.43 -3.81 -15.86
C HIS A 370 15.57 -2.80 -15.83
N ASN A 371 16.78 -3.20 -16.26
CA ASN A 371 17.91 -2.29 -16.37
C ASN A 371 17.65 -1.20 -17.42
N TRP A 372 17.11 -1.55 -18.58
CA TRP A 372 16.77 -0.59 -19.64
C TRP A 372 15.64 0.36 -19.22
N GLN A 373 14.66 -0.12 -18.46
CA GLN A 373 13.61 0.71 -17.86
C GLN A 373 14.19 1.73 -16.87
N ASN A 374 15.09 1.29 -15.99
CA ASN A 374 15.76 2.17 -15.03
C ASN A 374 16.64 3.22 -15.74
N ALA A 375 17.39 2.81 -16.77
CA ALA A 375 18.20 3.74 -17.56
C ALA A 375 17.34 4.71 -18.37
N GLY A 376 16.26 4.23 -19.00
CA GLY A 376 15.31 5.07 -19.73
C GLY A 376 14.63 6.09 -18.82
N ALA A 377 14.23 5.69 -17.60
CA ALA A 377 13.65 6.61 -16.62
C ALA A 377 14.61 7.75 -16.22
N LYS A 378 15.92 7.49 -16.17
CA LYS A 378 16.94 8.54 -15.97
C LYS A 378 17.01 9.52 -17.14
N LEU A 379 16.92 9.02 -18.38
CA LEU A 379 16.90 9.87 -19.57
C LEU A 379 15.65 10.75 -19.61
N VAL A 380 14.49 10.19 -19.27
CA VAL A 380 13.24 10.97 -19.15
C VAL A 380 13.37 12.01 -18.05
N ALA A 381 13.92 11.65 -16.88
CA ALA A 381 14.12 12.61 -15.79
C ALA A 381 15.06 13.75 -16.21
N ALA A 382 16.13 13.47 -16.96
CA ALA A 382 17.01 14.48 -17.49
C ALA A 382 16.31 15.42 -18.50
N ASP A 383 15.46 14.89 -19.40
CA ASP A 383 14.64 15.73 -20.31
C ASP A 383 13.63 16.58 -19.53
N LEU A 384 13.04 16.06 -18.46
CA LEU A 384 12.16 16.83 -17.57
C LEU A 384 12.93 17.93 -16.85
N SER A 385 14.12 17.65 -16.33
CA SER A 385 14.97 18.63 -15.65
C SER A 385 15.37 19.76 -16.59
N ALA A 386 15.73 19.46 -17.83
CA ALA A 386 16.08 20.45 -18.84
C ALA A 386 14.91 21.39 -19.22
N ARG A 387 13.68 21.03 -18.86
CA ARG A 387 12.45 21.80 -19.10
C ARG A 387 12.01 22.63 -17.89
N VAL A 388 12.67 22.47 -16.75
CA VAL A 388 12.47 23.33 -15.59
C VAL A 388 13.42 24.52 -15.77
N PRO A 389 12.94 25.74 -16.09
CA PRO A 389 13.79 26.91 -16.04
C PRO A 389 14.23 27.16 -14.59
N ASP A 390 15.48 27.62 -14.41
CA ASP A 390 16.06 28.03 -13.12
C ASP A 390 15.24 29.11 -12.41
#